data_AF-A0A1U9K9A8-F1
#
_entry.id   AF-A0A1U9K9A8-F1
#
_cell.length_a   1.000
_cell.length_b   1.000
_cell.length_c   1.000
_cell.angle_alpha   90.00
_cell.angle_beta   90.00
_cell.angle_gamma   90.00
#
_symmetry.space_group_name_H-M   'P 1'
#
loop_
_entity.id
_entity.type
_entity.pdbx_description
1 polymer ?
#
loop_
_entity_poly.entity_id
_entity_poly.type
_entity_poly.pdbx_seq_one_letter_code
_entity_poly.pdbx_strand_id
1 'polypeptide(L)'
;MVNKRFVVLCCGFILLCGGIVLAPQVQSGFPPTAVASETDLEKVVEVVGSYADRQRDDDPLIEVEPGIWAKQSNVKGVEIDGVTYYYNLSPHMSYDPVSRNAVRKRDITIVYEDGDNEAPMVIYKLRNP
;
A
#
# COMPACT_ATOMS: atom_id res chain seq x y z
N MET A 1 36.04 -59.43 -42.92
CA MET A 1 34.93 -59.92 -43.78
C MET A 1 34.09 -58.73 -44.21
N VAL A 2 33.97 -58.53 -45.53
CA VAL A 2 32.84 -57.90 -46.29
C VAL A 2 32.44 -56.47 -45.85
N ASN A 3 32.90 -55.42 -46.56
CA ASN A 3 32.19 -54.70 -47.65
C ASN A 3 30.87 -54.03 -47.16
N LYS A 4 30.51 -52.78 -47.45
CA LYS A 4 30.58 -52.05 -48.73
C LYS A 4 30.16 -50.58 -48.51
N ARG A 5 30.69 -49.74 -49.40
CA ARG A 5 30.53 -48.29 -49.63
C ARG A 5 29.08 -47.78 -49.67
N PHE A 6 28.88 -46.53 -49.25
CA PHE A 6 28.15 -45.53 -50.04
C PHE A 6 28.85 -44.16 -49.93
N VAL A 7 29.14 -43.60 -51.10
CA VAL A 7 29.62 -42.24 -51.38
C VAL A 7 28.42 -41.46 -51.93
N VAL A 8 28.41 -40.14 -51.73
CA VAL A 8 27.85 -39.02 -52.55
C VAL A 8 27.51 -37.90 -51.54
N LEU A 9 28.37 -36.89 -51.32
CA LEU A 9 28.68 -35.73 -52.18
C LEU A 9 27.45 -34.83 -52.44
N CYS A 10 27.33 -33.71 -51.72
CA CYS A 10 27.30 -32.36 -52.31
C CYS A 10 26.96 -31.27 -51.28
N CYS A 11 27.68 -30.14 -51.42
CA CYS A 11 27.27 -28.74 -51.24
C CYS A 11 26.54 -28.35 -49.94
N GLY A 12 27.00 -27.39 -49.14
CA GLY A 12 27.97 -26.35 -49.39
C GLY A 12 27.82 -25.22 -48.37
N PHE A 13 28.60 -24.18 -48.60
CA PHE A 13 28.47 -22.83 -48.05
C PHE A 13 28.72 -22.62 -46.54
N ILE A 14 29.96 -22.19 -46.30
CA ILE A 14 30.39 -21.37 -45.17
C ILE A 14 29.51 -20.11 -45.11
N LEU A 15 28.96 -19.81 -43.93
CA LEU A 15 28.54 -18.46 -43.56
C LEU A 15 28.80 -18.27 -42.06
N LEU A 16 29.85 -17.49 -41.77
CA LEU A 16 30.07 -16.85 -40.48
C LEU A 16 28.81 -16.04 -40.10
N CYS A 17 28.26 -16.28 -38.92
CA CYS A 17 27.37 -15.33 -38.25
C CYS A 17 27.71 -15.34 -36.76
N GLY A 18 28.40 -14.27 -36.32
CA GLY A 18 28.57 -13.96 -34.91
C GLY A 18 27.21 -13.63 -34.30
N GLY A 19 26.83 -14.41 -33.28
CA GLY A 19 25.68 -14.10 -32.43
C GLY A 19 26.17 -13.42 -31.17
N ILE A 20 26.07 -12.09 -31.11
CA ILE A 20 26.10 -11.37 -29.85
C ILE A 20 24.80 -11.73 -29.12
N VAL A 21 24.90 -12.52 -28.06
CA VAL A 21 23.76 -12.83 -27.19
C VAL A 21 23.48 -11.58 -26.35
N LEU A 22 22.55 -10.74 -26.83
CA LEU A 22 21.96 -9.67 -26.03
C LEU A 22 21.05 -10.31 -24.98
N ALA A 23 21.55 -10.43 -23.75
CA ALA A 23 20.71 -10.79 -22.60
C ALA A 23 19.73 -9.63 -22.31
N PRO A 24 18.43 -9.87 -22.12
CA PRO A 24 17.51 -8.84 -21.67
C PRO A 24 17.84 -8.47 -20.22
N GLN A 25 18.18 -7.20 -20.01
CA GLN A 25 18.31 -6.60 -18.68
C GLN A 25 16.92 -6.58 -18.04
N VAL A 26 16.67 -7.51 -17.12
CA VAL A 26 15.52 -7.43 -16.22
C VAL A 26 15.82 -6.28 -15.25
N GLN A 27 15.33 -5.07 -15.57
CA GLN A 27 15.30 -3.98 -14.61
C GLN A 27 14.33 -4.36 -13.49
N SER A 28 14.87 -4.87 -12.38
CA SER A 28 14.16 -4.93 -11.11
C SER A 28 14.00 -3.50 -10.59
N GLY A 29 13.00 -2.78 -11.10
CA GLY A 29 12.54 -1.54 -10.53
C GLY A 29 11.83 -1.86 -9.21
N PHE A 30 12.54 -1.73 -8.08
CA PHE A 30 11.86 -1.53 -6.81
C PHE A 30 11.06 -0.22 -6.95
N PRO A 31 9.73 -0.22 -6.77
CA PRO A 31 9.01 1.03 -6.72
C PRO A 31 9.60 1.85 -5.56
N PRO A 32 9.84 3.16 -5.73
CA PRO A 32 10.21 4.00 -4.62
C PRO A 32 9.07 3.92 -3.60
N THR A 33 9.35 3.37 -2.41
CA THR A 33 8.47 3.50 -1.27
C THR A 33 8.31 5.00 -1.02
N ALA A 34 7.16 5.56 -1.40
CA ALA A 34 6.86 6.97 -1.20
C ALA A 34 6.74 7.22 0.31
N VAL A 35 7.85 7.64 0.91
CA VAL A 35 7.84 8.32 2.21
C VAL A 35 7.19 9.66 1.94
N ALA A 36 6.03 9.90 2.55
CA ALA A 36 5.34 11.19 2.45
C ALA A 36 6.34 12.29 2.85
N SER A 37 6.32 13.43 2.17
CA SER A 37 7.19 14.54 2.57
C SER A 37 6.80 15.01 3.98
N GLU A 38 7.70 15.67 4.69
CA GLU A 38 7.41 16.18 6.04
C GLU A 38 6.21 17.14 6.04
N THR A 39 6.09 17.97 5.00
CA THR A 39 4.91 18.82 4.75
C THR A 39 3.63 18.02 4.52
N ASP A 40 3.71 16.86 3.86
CA ASP A 40 2.54 15.98 3.68
C ASP A 40 2.11 15.34 5.00
N LEU A 41 3.08 15.02 5.89
CA LEU A 41 2.78 14.48 7.21
C LEU A 41 2.07 15.52 8.09
N GLU A 42 2.58 16.75 8.16
CA GLU A 42 1.95 17.83 8.93
C GLU A 42 0.51 18.07 8.48
N LYS A 43 0.27 18.14 7.17
CA LYS A 43 -1.08 18.26 6.60
C LYS A 43 -1.98 17.09 7.02
N VAL A 44 -1.48 15.86 6.96
CA VAL A 44 -2.25 14.67 7.36
C VAL A 44 -2.61 14.74 8.85
N VAL A 45 -1.65 15.05 9.71
CA VAL A 45 -1.87 15.15 11.16
C VAL A 45 -2.87 16.26 11.50
N GLU A 46 -2.74 17.44 10.88
CA GLU A 46 -3.66 18.55 11.08
C GLU A 46 -5.08 18.19 10.66
N VAL A 47 -5.26 17.70 9.43
CA VAL A 47 -6.58 17.39 8.89
C VAL A 47 -7.22 16.27 9.69
N VAL A 48 -6.54 15.12 9.85
CA VAL A 48 -7.08 13.97 10.58
C VAL A 48 -7.29 14.30 12.05
N GLY A 49 -6.39 15.06 12.69
CA GLY A 49 -6.54 15.55 14.05
C GLY A 49 -7.81 16.37 14.23
N SER A 50 -8.16 17.22 13.25
CA SER A 50 -9.42 17.98 13.30
C SER A 50 -10.68 17.10 13.24
N TYR A 51 -10.61 15.93 12.61
CA TYR A 51 -11.66 14.91 12.66
C TYR A 51 -11.61 14.12 13.97
N ALA A 52 -10.45 13.87 14.56
CA ALA A 52 -10.36 13.15 15.81
C ALA A 52 -10.87 13.96 17.02
N ASP A 53 -10.55 15.25 17.07
CA ASP A 53 -10.73 16.12 18.24
C ASP A 53 -12.20 16.44 18.57
N ARG A 54 -13.03 16.71 17.56
CA ARG A 54 -14.40 17.19 17.78
C ARG A 54 -15.41 16.70 16.75
N GLN A 55 -16.68 16.77 17.11
CA GLN A 55 -17.77 16.62 16.16
C GLN A 55 -17.72 17.76 15.14
N ARG A 56 -17.87 17.41 13.86
CA ARG A 56 -17.89 18.36 12.74
C ARG A 56 -19.20 18.24 11.99
N ASP A 57 -19.60 19.33 11.34
CA ASP A 57 -20.83 19.36 10.54
C ASP A 57 -20.72 18.51 9.27
N ASP A 58 -19.51 18.34 8.74
CA ASP A 58 -19.18 17.51 7.57
C ASP A 58 -18.85 16.05 7.91
N ASP A 59 -18.95 15.67 9.18
CA ASP A 59 -18.61 14.33 9.66
C ASP A 59 -19.76 13.73 10.49
N PRO A 60 -20.90 13.42 9.86
CA PRO A 60 -22.09 13.00 10.58
C PRO A 60 -21.84 11.70 11.37
N LEU A 61 -22.61 11.53 12.45
CA LEU A 61 -22.69 10.25 13.14
C LEU A 61 -23.46 9.25 12.28
N ILE A 62 -22.94 8.03 12.17
CA ILE A 62 -23.60 6.91 11.53
C ILE A 62 -23.76 5.77 12.53
N GLU A 63 -24.87 5.04 12.41
CA GLU A 63 -25.12 3.86 13.22
C GLU A 63 -24.22 2.71 12.73
N VAL A 64 -23.44 2.15 13.64
CA VAL A 64 -22.46 1.06 13.36
C VAL A 64 -22.93 -0.29 13.90
N GLU A 65 -23.72 -0.26 14.97
CA GLU A 65 -24.44 -1.38 15.58
C GLU A 65 -25.76 -0.82 16.15
N PRO A 66 -26.77 -1.66 16.46
CA PRO A 66 -28.03 -1.18 17.00
C PRO A 66 -27.85 -0.28 18.24
N GLY A 67 -28.17 1.00 18.10
CA GLY A 67 -28.03 2.01 19.16
C GLY A 67 -26.61 2.54 19.38
N ILE A 68 -25.61 2.10 18.59
CA ILE A 68 -24.23 2.61 18.67
C ILE A 68 -23.93 3.48 17.47
N TRP A 69 -23.46 4.69 17.76
CA TRP A 69 -23.18 5.72 16.77
C TRP A 69 -21.70 6.10 16.81
N ALA A 70 -21.09 6.21 15.63
CA ALA A 70 -19.70 6.62 15.48
C ALA A 70 -19.60 7.69 14.40
N LYS A 71 -18.55 8.53 14.46
CA LYS A 71 -18.27 9.51 13.41
C LYS A 71 -18.04 8.78 12.08
N GLN A 72 -18.62 9.29 10.99
CA GLN A 72 -18.44 8.68 9.67
C GLN A 72 -16.95 8.54 9.32
N SER A 73 -16.13 9.53 9.64
CA SER A 73 -14.68 9.53 9.42
C SER A 73 -13.94 8.48 10.25
N ASN A 74 -14.42 8.15 11.45
CA ASN A 74 -13.83 7.08 12.26
C ASN A 74 -14.09 5.69 11.63
N VAL A 75 -15.20 5.55 10.89
CA VAL A 75 -15.58 4.28 10.23
C VAL A 75 -14.99 4.17 8.83
N LYS A 76 -15.13 5.22 8.02
CA LYS A 76 -14.81 5.26 6.59
C LYS A 76 -13.44 5.88 6.28
N GLY A 77 -12.81 6.52 7.26
CA GLY A 77 -11.56 7.26 7.08
C GLY A 77 -11.79 8.69 6.59
N VAL A 78 -10.69 9.42 6.50
CA VAL A 78 -10.60 10.79 5.98
C VAL A 78 -9.84 10.74 4.66
N GLU A 79 -10.42 11.27 3.59
CA GLU A 79 -9.76 11.35 2.29
C GLU A 79 -8.97 12.66 2.16
N ILE A 80 -7.67 12.54 1.84
CA ILE A 80 -6.76 13.66 1.61
C ILE A 80 -6.00 13.36 0.33
N ASP A 81 -6.15 14.22 -0.68
CA ASP A 81 -5.49 14.10 -1.99
C ASP A 81 -5.64 12.70 -2.64
N GLY A 82 -6.81 12.07 -2.49
CA GLY A 82 -7.11 10.75 -3.04
C GLY A 82 -6.56 9.56 -2.23
N VAL A 83 -6.03 9.80 -1.03
CA VAL A 83 -5.60 8.75 -0.10
C VAL A 83 -6.51 8.76 1.13
N THR A 84 -7.03 7.59 1.50
CA THR A 84 -7.82 7.43 2.73
C THR A 84 -6.91 7.14 3.92
N TYR A 85 -7.02 7.99 4.93
CA TYR A 85 -6.34 7.85 6.22
C TYR A 85 -7.36 7.45 7.29
N TYR A 86 -6.99 6.48 8.10
CA TYR A 86 -7.75 6.04 9.26
C TYR A 86 -7.05 6.50 10.52
N TYR A 87 -7.83 6.69 11.59
CA TYR A 87 -7.30 7.07 12.88
C TYR A 87 -7.90 6.21 14.00
N ASN A 88 -7.09 6.00 15.03
CA ASN A 88 -7.48 5.33 16.26
C ASN A 88 -7.11 6.22 17.44
N LEU A 89 -8.00 6.32 18.43
CA LEU A 89 -7.81 7.07 19.66
C LEU A 89 -7.85 6.09 20.83
N SER A 90 -6.75 5.40 21.11
CA SER A 90 -6.68 4.56 22.32
C SER A 90 -6.64 5.47 23.56
N PRO A 91 -7.26 5.14 24.70
CA PRO A 91 -8.04 3.92 24.99
C PRO A 91 -9.52 4.02 24.61
N HIS A 92 -9.95 5.10 23.94
CA HIS A 92 -11.34 5.24 23.51
C HIS A 92 -11.73 4.18 22.47
N MET A 93 -13.01 3.81 22.49
CA MET A 93 -13.55 2.91 21.49
C MET A 93 -13.45 3.58 20.11
N SER A 94 -12.86 2.86 19.15
CA SER A 94 -12.75 3.29 17.77
C SER A 94 -13.42 2.27 16.86
N TYR A 95 -14.03 2.73 15.79
CA TYR A 95 -14.69 1.94 14.74
C TYR A 95 -13.88 1.94 13.44
N ASP A 96 -12.58 2.23 13.52
CA ASP A 96 -11.67 2.10 12.39
C ASP A 96 -11.53 0.61 11.96
N PRO A 97 -11.08 0.35 10.72
CA PRO A 97 -10.98 -1.02 10.19
C PRO A 97 -10.17 -2.00 11.03
N VAL A 98 -9.12 -1.54 11.73
CA VAL A 98 -8.31 -2.38 12.60
C VAL A 98 -9.08 -2.73 13.88
N SER A 99 -9.74 -1.75 14.51
CA SER A 99 -10.53 -1.97 15.73
C SER A 99 -11.71 -2.92 15.52
N ARG A 100 -12.30 -2.91 14.31
CA ARG A 100 -13.38 -3.84 13.91
C ARG A 100 -12.88 -5.20 13.41
N ASN A 101 -11.57 -5.46 13.45
CA ASN A 101 -10.94 -6.67 12.89
C ASN A 101 -11.19 -6.88 11.39
N ALA A 102 -11.58 -5.83 10.65
CA ALA A 102 -11.78 -5.89 9.19
C ALA A 102 -10.43 -5.87 8.44
N VAL A 103 -9.43 -5.22 9.02
CA VAL A 103 -8.06 -5.11 8.49
C VAL A 103 -7.07 -5.53 9.57
N ARG A 104 -6.02 -6.28 9.21
CA ARG A 104 -4.98 -6.67 10.15
C ARG A 104 -3.93 -5.56 10.27
N LYS A 105 -3.33 -5.39 11.45
CA LYS A 105 -2.22 -4.43 11.67
C LYS A 105 -1.04 -4.60 10.70
N ARG A 106 -0.82 -5.83 10.21
CA ARG A 106 0.24 -6.09 9.22
C ARG A 106 -0.09 -5.59 7.82
N ASP A 107 -1.30 -5.15 7.54
CA ASP A 107 -1.76 -4.71 6.21
C ASP A 107 -1.87 -3.18 6.11
N ILE A 108 -1.47 -2.47 7.18
CA ILE A 108 -1.47 -1.01 7.27
C ILE A 108 -0.06 -0.43 7.31
N THR A 109 0.07 0.82 6.91
CA THR A 109 1.25 1.64 7.14
C THR A 109 0.89 2.73 8.13
N ILE A 110 1.53 2.71 9.30
CA ILE A 110 1.42 3.79 10.28
C ILE A 110 2.09 5.01 9.68
N VAL A 111 1.37 6.12 9.69
CA VAL A 111 1.80 7.42 9.17
C VAL A 111 2.23 8.32 10.32
N TYR A 112 1.51 8.24 11.44
CA TYR A 112 1.77 9.01 12.64
C TYR A 112 1.30 8.24 13.87
N GLU A 113 2.01 8.38 14.98
CA GLU A 113 1.63 7.84 16.28
C GLU A 113 2.13 8.81 17.35
N ASP A 114 1.21 9.36 18.14
CA ASP A 114 1.55 10.16 19.31
C ASP A 114 1.61 9.25 20.54
N GLY A 115 2.82 8.88 20.97
CA GLY A 115 3.03 7.89 22.02
C GLY A 115 2.87 8.41 23.46
N ASP A 116 2.86 9.73 23.67
CA ASP A 116 3.03 10.33 25.00
C ASP A 116 1.76 11.03 25.55
N ASN A 117 0.64 10.97 24.83
CA ASN A 117 -0.63 11.57 25.26
C ASN A 117 -1.53 10.63 26.07
N GLU A 118 -2.47 11.18 26.83
CA GLU A 118 -3.50 10.40 27.56
C GLU A 118 -4.41 9.59 26.61
N ALA A 119 -4.62 10.12 25.39
CA ALA A 119 -5.33 9.45 24.32
C ALA A 119 -4.45 9.41 23.05
N PRO A 120 -3.47 8.48 22.95
CA PRO A 120 -2.59 8.39 21.80
C PRO A 120 -3.38 8.23 20.49
N MET A 121 -3.11 9.14 19.55
CA MET A 121 -3.68 9.09 18.20
C MET A 121 -2.72 8.33 17.28
N VAL A 122 -3.23 7.27 16.66
CA VAL A 122 -2.53 6.55 15.59
C VAL A 122 -3.22 6.86 14.27
N ILE A 123 -2.48 7.37 13.30
CA ILE A 123 -2.94 7.59 11.93
C ILE A 123 -2.27 6.58 11.02
N TYR A 124 -3.05 5.92 10.16
CA TYR A 124 -2.53 4.93 9.21
C TYR A 124 -3.28 4.94 7.89
N LYS A 125 -2.69 4.29 6.89
CA LYS A 125 -3.34 3.99 5.59
C LYS A 125 -3.21 2.51 5.26
N LEU A 126 -4.08 2.01 4.39
CA LEU A 126 -3.95 0.65 3.86
C LEU A 126 -2.75 0.57 2.91
N ARG A 127 -2.00 -0.53 2.93
CA ARG A 127 -0.89 -0.73 1.99
C ARG A 127 -1.36 -0.96 0.56
N ASN A 128 -2.46 -1.71 0.43
CA ASN A 128 -3.10 -2.06 -0.84
C ASN A 128 -4.60 -1.72 -0.72
N PRO A 129 -5.00 -0.47 -0.99
CA PRO A 129 -6.39 -0.02 -0.90
C PRO A 129 -7.29 -0.69 -1.95
#